data_AF-G4FPE8-F1
#
_entry.id   AF-G4FPE8-F1
#
_cell.length_a   1.000
_cell.length_b   1.000
_cell.length_c   1.000
_cell.angle_alpha   90.00
_cell.angle_beta   90.00
_cell.angle_gamma   90.00
#
_symmetry.space_group_name_H-M   'P 1'
#
loop_
_entity.id
_entity.type
_entity.pdbx_description
1 polymer ?
#
loop_
_entity_poly.entity_id
_entity_poly.type
_entity_poly.pdbx_seq_one_letter_code
_entity_poly.pdbx_strand_id
1 'polypeptide(L)'
;MSLLEVVVSSVVLAGSSSAALRVWNQAASEIQRAKQLDALSLQLETARIATDRWLQSDAAASVVIDSTSADCRFNPEALEAFVAERMLLGSDVSSRWSVDSQGLGHWLELSATSQHVMPPLKRRLLFTPAAYGLCKQEEVSS
;
A
#
# COMPACT_ATOMS: atom_id res chain seq x y z
N MET A 1 54.49 -32.12 -5.95
CA MET A 1 53.03 -32.08 -6.09
C MET A 1 52.53 -33.52 -6.06
N SER A 2 52.01 -33.95 -4.92
CA SER A 2 51.56 -35.34 -4.72
C SER A 2 50.07 -35.49 -5.07
N LEU A 3 49.64 -36.71 -5.43
CA LEU A 3 48.22 -37.03 -5.64
C LEU A 3 47.36 -36.66 -4.42
N LEU A 4 47.92 -36.78 -3.21
CA LEU A 4 47.27 -36.39 -1.95
C LEU A 4 47.01 -34.88 -1.88
N GLU A 5 47.97 -34.04 -2.27
CA GLU A 5 47.79 -32.58 -2.30
C GLU A 5 46.70 -32.14 -3.28
N VAL A 6 46.61 -32.80 -4.44
CA VAL A 6 45.58 -32.51 -5.45
C VAL A 6 44.18 -32.89 -4.96
N VAL A 7 44.04 -34.03 -4.28
CA VAL A 7 42.76 -34.47 -3.71
C VAL A 7 42.31 -33.56 -2.56
N VAL A 8 43.23 -33.15 -1.67
CA VAL A 8 42.89 -32.20 -0.60
C VAL A 8 42.49 -30.85 -1.18
N SER A 9 43.22 -30.36 -2.19
CA SER A 9 42.92 -29.08 -2.84
C SER A 9 41.56 -29.11 -3.56
N SER A 10 41.21 -30.21 -4.23
CA SER A 10 39.92 -30.34 -4.93
C SER A 10 38.74 -30.43 -3.97
N VAL A 11 38.88 -31.13 -2.84
CA VAL A 11 37.83 -31.19 -1.80
C VAL A 11 37.62 -29.82 -1.15
N VAL A 12 38.70 -29.10 -0.81
CA VAL A 12 38.61 -27.74 -0.24
C VAL A 12 37.97 -26.78 -1.25
N LEU A 13 38.35 -26.86 -2.53
CA LEU A 13 37.77 -26.05 -3.59
C LEU A 13 36.28 -26.34 -3.81
N ALA A 14 35.90 -27.62 -3.86
CA ALA A 14 34.51 -28.05 -4.01
C ALA A 14 33.65 -27.62 -2.80
N GLY A 15 34.19 -27.76 -1.58
CA GLY A 15 33.52 -27.32 -0.36
C GLY A 15 33.33 -25.80 -0.31
N SER A 16 34.37 -25.04 -0.65
CA SER A 16 34.33 -23.57 -0.69
C SER A 16 33.36 -23.06 -1.77
N SER A 17 33.36 -23.69 -2.95
CA SER A 17 32.46 -23.32 -4.06
C SER A 17 31.00 -23.60 -3.68
N SER A 18 30.73 -24.73 -3.01
CA SER A 18 29.39 -25.09 -2.55
C SER A 18 28.87 -24.13 -1.47
N ALA A 19 29.74 -23.72 -0.53
CA ALA A 19 29.42 -22.73 0.49
C ALA A 19 29.14 -21.35 -0.14
N ALA A 20 29.97 -20.92 -1.10
CA ALA A 20 29.76 -19.67 -1.83
C ALA A 20 28.42 -19.66 -2.57
N LEU A 21 28.09 -20.73 -3.32
CA LEU A 21 26.81 -20.84 -4.04
C LEU A 21 25.59 -20.76 -3.12
N ARG A 22 25.67 -21.33 -1.91
CA ARG A 22 24.60 -21.20 -0.91
C ARG A 22 24.40 -19.76 -0.46
N VAL A 23 25.47 -19.03 -0.18
CA VAL A 23 25.40 -17.61 0.20
C VAL A 23 24.83 -16.77 -0.94
N TRP A 24 25.24 -17.02 -2.19
CA TRP A 24 24.70 -16.33 -3.36
C TRP A 24 23.21 -16.59 -3.57
N ASN A 25 22.77 -17.85 -3.44
CA ASN A 25 21.34 -18.19 -3.55
C ASN A 25 20.52 -17.55 -2.44
N GLN A 26 21.05 -17.52 -1.21
CA GLN A 26 20.38 -16.86 -0.09
C GLN A 26 20.27 -15.35 -0.35
N ALA A 27 21.36 -14.69 -0.74
CA ALA A 27 21.35 -13.27 -1.08
C ALA A 27 20.39 -12.95 -2.23
N ALA A 28 20.33 -13.80 -3.26
CA ALA A 28 19.39 -13.65 -4.37
C ALA A 28 17.93 -13.75 -3.91
N SER A 29 17.62 -14.70 -3.02
CA SER A 29 16.27 -14.83 -2.46
C SER A 29 15.85 -13.63 -1.61
N GLU A 30 16.77 -13.07 -0.81
CA GLU A 30 16.50 -11.87 -0.01
C GLU A 30 16.32 -10.62 -0.88
N ILE A 31 17.12 -10.46 -1.94
CA ILE A 31 16.94 -9.36 -2.91
C ILE A 31 15.57 -9.47 -3.59
N GLN A 32 15.17 -10.68 -3.98
CA GLN A 32 13.87 -10.88 -4.61
C GLN A 32 12.72 -10.55 -3.67
N ARG A 33 12.86 -10.92 -2.39
CA ARG A 33 11.89 -10.58 -1.34
C ARG A 33 11.80 -9.07 -1.10
N ALA A 34 12.95 -8.39 -1.03
CA ALA A 34 13.00 -6.94 -0.87
C ALA A 34 12.31 -6.22 -2.04
N LYS A 35 12.59 -6.63 -3.29
CA LYS A 35 11.91 -6.10 -4.47
C LYS A 35 10.39 -6.28 -4.42
N GLN A 36 9.93 -7.43 -3.94
CA GLN A 36 8.49 -7.69 -3.80
C GLN A 36 7.85 -6.76 -2.76
N LEU A 37 8.51 -6.53 -1.62
CA LEU A 37 8.05 -5.58 -0.61
C LEU A 37 8.00 -4.15 -1.15
N ASP A 38 9.03 -3.72 -1.87
CA ASP A 38 9.08 -2.39 -2.47
C ASP A 38 7.96 -2.20 -3.49
N ALA A 39 7.69 -3.21 -4.33
CA ALA A 39 6.60 -3.17 -5.30
C ALA A 39 5.22 -3.04 -4.61
N LEU A 40 4.99 -3.79 -3.54
CA LEU A 40 3.75 -3.70 -2.76
C LEU A 40 3.63 -2.34 -2.07
N SER A 41 4.72 -1.82 -1.50
CA SER A 41 4.74 -0.49 -0.88
C SER A 41 4.40 0.60 -1.90
N LEU A 42 4.97 0.52 -3.10
CA LEU A 42 4.68 1.44 -4.20
C LEU A 42 3.22 1.37 -4.65
N GLN A 43 2.62 0.17 -4.71
CA GLN A 43 1.20 0.02 -5.03
C GLN A 43 0.30 0.69 -3.98
N LEU A 44 0.60 0.52 -2.69
CA LEU A 44 -0.15 1.17 -1.60
C LEU A 44 -0.05 2.70 -1.68
N GLU A 45 1.14 3.26 -1.94
CA GLU A 45 1.29 4.71 -2.12
C GLU A 45 0.57 5.22 -3.37
N THR A 46 0.63 4.46 -4.47
CA THR A 46 -0.06 4.83 -5.71
C THR A 46 -1.57 4.88 -5.50
N ALA A 47 -2.14 3.88 -4.82
CA ALA A 47 -3.55 3.85 -4.47
C ALA A 47 -3.93 5.03 -3.57
N ARG A 48 -3.12 5.35 -2.55
CA ARG A 48 -3.32 6.53 -1.70
C ARG A 48 -3.33 7.82 -2.51
N ILE A 49 -2.32 8.05 -3.35
CA ILE A 49 -2.19 9.27 -4.16
C ILE A 49 -3.34 9.38 -5.16
N ALA A 50 -3.78 8.25 -5.73
CA ALA A 50 -4.93 8.23 -6.62
C ALA A 50 -6.22 8.66 -5.89
N THR A 51 -6.45 8.17 -4.67
CA THR A 51 -7.58 8.62 -3.84
C THR A 51 -7.50 10.11 -3.53
N ASP A 52 -6.33 10.59 -3.10
CA ASP A 52 -6.11 12.00 -2.75
C ASP A 52 -6.40 12.93 -3.95
N ARG A 53 -5.86 12.60 -5.12
CA ARG A 53 -6.10 13.36 -6.35
C ARG A 53 -7.55 13.30 -6.80
N TRP A 54 -8.21 12.16 -6.63
CA TRP A 54 -9.62 12.05 -6.95
C TRP A 54 -10.47 12.93 -6.03
N LEU A 55 -10.24 12.93 -4.72
CA LEU A 55 -10.97 13.78 -3.77
C LEU A 55 -10.77 15.28 -4.03
N GLN A 56 -9.62 15.68 -4.59
CA GLN A 56 -9.36 17.06 -5.03
C GLN A 56 -10.02 17.41 -6.37
N SER A 57 -10.57 16.43 -7.11
CA SER A 57 -11.16 16.67 -8.42
C SER A 57 -12.61 17.13 -8.34
N ASP A 58 -13.01 17.99 -9.28
CA ASP A 58 -14.40 18.47 -9.41
C ASP A 58 -15.42 17.31 -9.55
N ALA A 59 -14.98 16.20 -10.16
CA ALA A 59 -15.78 14.99 -10.32
C ALA A 59 -16.13 14.33 -8.98
N ALA A 60 -15.24 14.40 -7.98
CA ALA A 60 -15.53 13.89 -6.63
C ALA A 60 -16.42 14.86 -5.85
N ALA A 61 -16.19 16.17 -6.00
CA ALA A 61 -16.88 17.17 -5.19
C ALA A 61 -18.40 17.12 -5.26
N SER A 62 -18.96 16.73 -6.41
CA SER A 62 -20.42 16.63 -6.62
C SER A 62 -21.07 15.33 -6.13
N VAL A 63 -20.29 14.28 -5.87
CA VAL A 63 -20.81 12.92 -5.61
C VAL A 63 -20.46 12.43 -4.21
N VAL A 64 -19.33 12.86 -3.67
CA VAL A 64 -18.74 12.28 -2.46
C VAL A 64 -19.26 12.94 -1.18
N ILE A 65 -19.89 14.11 -1.27
CA ILE A 65 -20.57 14.74 -0.14
C ILE A 65 -22.01 14.26 -0.05
N ASP A 66 -22.41 13.83 1.15
CA ASP A 66 -23.79 13.55 1.45
C ASP A 66 -24.60 14.85 1.53
N SER A 67 -25.26 15.18 0.44
CA SER A 67 -26.12 16.38 0.32
C SER A 67 -27.32 16.37 1.27
N THR A 68 -27.65 15.24 1.90
CA THR A 68 -28.73 15.13 2.88
C THR A 68 -28.26 15.42 4.32
N SER A 69 -26.94 15.46 4.54
CA SER A 69 -26.33 15.74 5.82
C SER A 69 -26.07 17.25 5.99
N ALA A 70 -26.56 17.83 7.09
CA ALA A 70 -26.27 19.22 7.46
C ALA A 70 -24.79 19.43 7.82
N ASP A 71 -24.07 18.38 8.24
CA ASP A 71 -22.74 18.47 8.85
C ASP A 71 -21.58 18.29 7.85
N CYS A 72 -21.81 18.44 6.54
CA CYS A 72 -20.83 18.21 5.47
C CYS A 72 -20.03 16.90 5.67
N ARG A 73 -20.70 15.77 5.45
CA ARG A 73 -20.11 14.44 5.63
C ARG A 73 -19.84 13.77 4.29
N PHE A 74 -18.90 12.84 4.26
CA PHE A 74 -18.74 11.98 3.11
C PHE A 74 -19.90 10.98 3.01
N ASN A 75 -20.31 10.69 1.79
CA ASN A 75 -21.18 9.56 1.48
C ASN A 75 -20.33 8.28 1.43
N PRO A 76 -20.51 7.32 2.36
CA PRO A 76 -19.72 6.08 2.38
C PRO A 76 -19.90 5.24 1.12
N GLU A 77 -21.10 5.23 0.53
CA GLU A 77 -21.37 4.45 -0.69
C GLU A 77 -20.59 5.02 -1.89
N ALA A 78 -20.48 6.35 -1.98
CA ALA A 78 -19.70 7.01 -3.03
C ALA A 78 -18.19 6.75 -2.89
N LEU A 79 -17.68 6.69 -1.65
CA LEU A 79 -16.28 6.37 -1.37
C LEU A 79 -15.95 4.91 -1.74
N GLU A 80 -16.83 3.97 -1.42
CA GLU A 80 -16.66 2.56 -1.78
C GLU A 80 -16.80 2.33 -3.30
N ALA A 81 -17.76 3.01 -3.95
CA ALA A 81 -17.92 2.94 -5.41
C ALA A 81 -16.66 3.43 -6.16
N PHE A 82 -16.01 4.49 -5.68
CA PHE A 82 -14.74 4.94 -6.25
C PHE A 82 -13.66 3.86 -6.21
N VAL A 83 -13.53 3.17 -5.08
CA VAL A 83 -12.57 2.08 -4.93
C VAL A 83 -12.89 0.97 -5.93
N ALA A 84 -14.15 0.57 -6.04
CA ALA A 84 -14.57 -0.50 -6.94
C ALA A 84 -14.38 -0.16 -8.43
N GLU A 85 -14.64 1.07 -8.83
CA GLU A 85 -14.67 1.47 -10.25
C GLU A 85 -13.35 2.04 -10.77
N ARG A 86 -12.61 2.77 -9.93
CA ARG A 86 -11.45 3.58 -10.37
C ARG A 86 -10.12 3.13 -9.78
N MET A 87 -10.14 2.42 -8.66
CA MET A 87 -8.90 1.97 -8.03
C MET A 87 -8.47 0.63 -8.62
N LEU A 88 -7.45 0.67 -9.48
CA LEU A 88 -6.82 -0.55 -10.01
C LEU A 88 -5.93 -1.19 -8.95
N LEU A 89 -6.56 -1.83 -7.96
CA LEU A 89 -5.86 -2.62 -6.95
C LEU A 89 -5.46 -3.98 -7.53
N GLY A 90 -4.22 -4.39 -7.28
CA GLY A 90 -3.79 -5.76 -7.54
C GLY A 90 -4.49 -6.75 -6.61
N SER A 91 -4.52 -8.04 -6.97
CA SER A 91 -5.13 -9.11 -6.16
C SER A 91 -4.59 -9.21 -4.73
N ASP A 92 -3.35 -8.78 -4.53
CA ASP A 92 -2.64 -8.86 -3.26
C ASP A 92 -2.89 -7.64 -2.37
N VAL A 93 -3.65 -6.65 -2.86
CA VAL A 93 -3.98 -5.40 -2.17
C VAL A 93 -5.47 -5.33 -1.93
N SER A 94 -5.85 -5.05 -0.68
CA SER A 94 -7.22 -4.75 -0.28
C SER A 94 -7.34 -3.34 0.27
N SER A 95 -8.54 -2.79 0.14
CA SER A 95 -8.92 -1.49 0.66
C SER A 95 -10.18 -1.62 1.51
N ARG A 96 -10.32 -0.74 2.48
CA ARG A 96 -11.50 -0.64 3.33
C ARG A 96 -11.69 0.79 3.76
N TRP A 97 -12.91 1.31 3.64
CA TRP A 97 -13.29 2.54 4.32
C TRP A 97 -13.91 2.23 5.68
N SER A 98 -13.63 3.10 6.65
CA SER A 98 -14.28 3.05 7.96
C SER A 98 -14.51 4.46 8.47
N VAL A 99 -15.60 4.67 9.20
CA VAL A 99 -15.93 5.99 9.75
C VAL A 99 -14.99 6.30 10.91
N ASP A 100 -14.52 7.54 11.00
CA ASP A 100 -13.78 7.99 12.17
C ASP A 100 -14.67 8.06 13.40
N SER A 101 -14.18 7.62 14.56
CA SER A 101 -14.99 7.57 15.79
C SER A 101 -15.43 8.94 16.28
N GLN A 102 -14.71 10.00 15.90
CA GLN A 102 -15.07 11.39 16.20
C GLN A 102 -15.97 12.01 15.12
N GLY A 103 -16.33 11.24 14.09
CA GLY A 103 -17.19 11.71 12.99
C GLY A 103 -16.52 12.74 12.07
N LEU A 104 -15.20 12.91 12.14
CA LEU A 104 -14.47 13.93 11.38
C LEU A 104 -14.32 13.58 9.89
N GLY A 105 -14.49 12.31 9.54
CA GLY A 105 -14.30 11.82 8.17
C GLY A 105 -14.23 10.30 8.10
N HIS A 106 -13.51 9.80 7.10
CA HIS A 106 -13.37 8.38 6.84
C HIS A 106 -11.90 7.98 6.75
N TRP A 107 -11.57 6.88 7.42
CA TRP A 107 -10.30 6.19 7.32
C TRP A 107 -10.30 5.30 6.09
N LEU A 108 -9.33 5.49 5.20
CA LEU A 108 -8.95 4.51 4.19
C LEU A 108 -7.85 3.62 4.75
N GLU A 109 -8.14 2.33 4.87
CA GLU A 109 -7.16 1.29 5.20
C GLU A 109 -6.80 0.51 3.94
N LEU A 110 -5.54 0.60 3.52
CA LEU A 110 -4.96 -0.19 2.44
C LEU A 110 -4.06 -1.25 3.05
N SER A 111 -4.23 -2.51 2.64
CA SER A 111 -3.43 -3.64 3.13
C SER A 111 -2.91 -4.46 1.97
N ALA A 112 -1.60 -4.74 1.97
CA ALA A 112 -1.00 -5.68 1.03
C ALA A 112 -0.65 -6.97 1.78
N THR A 113 -1.21 -8.09 1.32
CA THR A 113 -0.94 -9.42 1.86
C THR A 113 -0.28 -10.27 0.78
N SER A 114 0.88 -10.85 1.11
CA SER A 114 1.52 -11.84 0.25
C SER A 114 2.03 -12.98 1.12
N GLN A 115 2.13 -14.18 0.55
CA GLN A 115 2.63 -15.38 1.25
C GLN A 115 4.00 -15.17 1.92
N HIS A 116 4.78 -14.20 1.45
CA HIS A 116 6.13 -13.90 1.92
C HIS A 116 6.22 -12.66 2.85
N VAL A 117 5.08 -12.00 3.11
CA VAL A 117 5.01 -10.72 3.84
C VAL A 117 4.15 -10.90 5.10
N MET A 118 4.84 -11.12 6.21
CA MET A 118 4.26 -11.22 7.55
C MET A 118 5.08 -10.33 8.51
N PRO A 119 4.48 -9.33 9.17
CA PRO A 119 3.08 -8.91 9.09
C PRO A 119 2.72 -8.25 7.74
N PRO A 120 1.43 -8.20 7.35
CA PRO A 120 0.99 -7.53 6.13
C PRO A 120 1.35 -6.04 6.16
N LEU A 121 1.74 -5.49 5.02
CA LEU A 121 1.99 -4.06 4.88
C LEU A 121 0.66 -3.33 4.95
N LYS A 122 0.59 -2.29 5.79
CA LYS A 122 -0.61 -1.49 5.97
C LYS A 122 -0.32 -0.03 5.82
N ARG A 123 -1.24 0.67 5.15
CA ARG A 123 -1.32 2.13 5.09
C ARG A 123 -2.70 2.55 5.54
N ARG A 124 -2.76 3.50 6.47
CA ARG A 124 -4.01 4.06 6.95
C ARG A 124 -3.95 5.58 6.91
N LEU A 125 -4.97 6.21 6.33
CA LEU A 125 -5.07 7.65 6.23
C LEU A 125 -6.50 8.12 6.52
N LEU A 126 -6.61 9.22 7.25
CA LEU A 126 -7.89 9.89 7.50
C LEU A 126 -8.11 10.93 6.42
N PHE A 127 -9.26 10.84 5.76
CA PHE A 127 -9.74 11.82 4.82
C PHE A 127 -10.92 12.55 5.45
N THR A 128 -10.91 13.89 5.39
CA THR A 128 -12.00 14.73 5.91
C THR A 128 -12.51 15.65 4.81
N PRO A 129 -13.83 15.84 4.66
CA PRO A 129 -14.39 16.74 3.65
C PRO A 129 -13.79 18.16 3.67
N ALA A 130 -13.55 18.69 4.87
CA ALA A 130 -12.97 20.01 5.09
C ALA A 130 -11.53 20.15 4.54
N ALA A 131 -10.71 19.09 4.63
CA ALA A 131 -9.34 19.11 4.11
C ALA A 131 -9.29 19.26 2.58
N TYR A 132 -10.38 18.93 1.88
CA TYR A 132 -10.50 19.00 0.43
C TYR A 132 -11.35 20.20 -0.03
N GLY A 133 -11.73 21.10 0.88
CA GLY A 133 -12.56 22.27 0.54
C GLY A 133 -13.96 21.90 0.05
N LEU A 134 -14.44 20.69 0.35
CA LEU A 134 -15.72 20.19 -0.14
C LEU A 134 -16.92 20.69 0.68
N CYS A 135 -16.64 21.28 1.83
CA CYS A 135 -17.66 21.91 2.67
C CYS A 135 -17.84 23.37 2.28
N LYS A 136 -19.09 23.79 2.13
CA LYS A 136 -19.41 25.21 2.04
C LYS A 136 -18.99 25.88 3.35
N GLN A 137 -18.25 26.98 3.28
CA GLN A 137 -18.14 27.88 4.42
C GLN A 137 -19.55 28.42 4.68
N GLU A 138 -20.08 28.20 5.88
CA GLU A 138 -21.15 29.07 6.35
C GLU A 138 -20.59 30.48 6.32
N GLU A 139 -21.21 31.37 5.54
CA GLU A 139 -20.91 32.78 5.57
C GLU A 139 -21.02 33.23 7.03
N VAL A 140 -19.87 33.51 7.65
CA VAL A 140 -19.82 34.09 8.99
C VAL A 140 -20.46 35.47 8.87
N SER A 141 -21.76 35.51 9.08
CA SER A 141 -22.53 36.74 9.18
C SER A 141 -22.01 37.48 10.43
N SER A 142 -21.23 38.53 10.18
CA SER A 142 -20.77 39.47 11.22
C SER A 142 -21.90 40.41 11.63
#